data_AF-A0A6G6WK44-F1
#
_entry.id   AF-A0A6G6WK44-F1
#
_cell.length_a   1.000
_cell.length_b   1.000
_cell.length_c   1.000
_cell.angle_alpha   90.00
_cell.angle_beta   90.00
_cell.angle_gamma   90.00
#
_symmetry.space_group_name_H-M   'P 1'
#
loop_
_entity.id
_entity.type
_entity.pdbx_description
1 polymer ?
#
loop_
_entity_poly.entity_id
_entity_poly.type
_entity_poly.pdbx_seq_one_letter_code
_entity_poly.pdbx_strand_id
1 'polypeptide(L)' 'MSKESALRAMREARYERQAARPATTPRLRPPVAPTTPPSPPAEAAAPTVDEGLCGHRSMNGRTCTREHGHAAKSHRYG' A
#
# COMPACT_ATOMS: atom_id res chain seq x y z
N MET A 1 29.35 24.48 -4.49
CA MET A 1 27.99 24.03 -4.88
C MET A 1 27.04 24.40 -3.75
N SER A 2 26.02 25.22 -4.01
CA SER A 2 25.05 25.57 -2.97
C SER A 2 24.10 24.40 -2.72
N LYS A 3 23.49 24.33 -1.53
CA LYS A 3 22.46 23.32 -1.22
C LYS A 3 21.29 23.35 -2.23
N GLU A 4 20.97 24.54 -2.74
CA GLU A 4 19.94 24.73 -3.75
C GLU A 4 20.34 24.17 -5.11
N SER A 5 21.61 24.30 -5.52
CA SER A 5 22.08 23.72 -6.78
C SER A 5 22.04 22.20 -6.76
N ALA A 6 22.32 21.58 -5.60
CA ALA A 6 22.18 20.14 -5.42
C ALA A 6 20.71 19.66 -5.52
N LEU A 7 19.77 20.40 -4.92
CA LEU A 7 18.34 20.06 -5.01
C LEU A 7 17.77 20.25 -6.41
N ARG A 8 18.22 21.30 -7.13
CA ARG A 8 17.84 21.54 -8.53
C ARG A 8 18.33 20.40 -9.43
N ALA A 9 19.60 20.00 -9.32
CA ALA A 9 20.16 18.89 -10.09
C ALA A 9 19.41 17.57 -9.87
N MET A 10 19.03 17.26 -8.63
CA MET A 10 18.25 16.05 -8.32
C MET A 10 16.84 16.08 -8.92
N ARG A 11 16.23 17.27 -9.02
CA ARG A 11 14.89 17.43 -9.61
C ARG A 11 14.96 17.28 -11.13
N GLU A 12 15.95 17.89 -11.76
CA GLU A 12 16.17 17.81 -13.21
C GLU A 12 16.44 16.37 -13.65
N ALA A 13 17.31 15.65 -12.94
CA ALA A 13 17.57 14.22 -13.21
C ALA A 13 16.31 13.34 -13.09
N ARG A 14 15.40 13.64 -12.16
CA ARG A 14 14.10 12.93 -12.04
C ARG A 14 13.14 13.27 -13.18
N TYR A 15 13.21 14.50 -13.69
CA TYR A 15 12.40 14.94 -14.82
C TYR A 15 12.87 14.28 -16.11
N GLU A 16 14.17 14.29 -16.38
CA GLU A 16 14.77 13.61 -17.53
C GLU A 16 14.46 12.11 -17.52
N ARG A 17 14.58 11.46 -16.36
CA ARG A 17 14.23 10.05 -16.21
C ARG A 17 12.75 9.78 -16.49
N GLN A 18 11.84 10.69 -16.19
CA GLN A 18 10.41 10.52 -16.49
C GLN A 18 10.09 10.82 -17.96
N ALA A 19 10.72 11.86 -18.53
CA ALA A 19 10.56 12.23 -19.93
C ALA A 19 11.07 11.12 -20.87
N ALA A 20 12.14 10.42 -20.48
CA ALA A 20 12.68 9.29 -21.23
C ALA A 20 11.86 7.98 -21.10
N ARG A 21 10.81 7.95 -20.26
CA ARG A 21 9.99 6.72 -20.14
C ARG A 21 9.04 6.61 -21.33
N PRO A 22 8.98 5.43 -21.98
CA PRO A 22 8.00 5.21 -23.04
C PRO A 22 6.59 5.34 -22.45
N ALA A 23 5.70 5.97 -23.22
CA ALA A 23 4.30 6.09 -22.86
C ALA A 23 3.71 4.70 -22.61
N THR A 24 3.35 4.41 -21.37
CA THR A 24 2.63 3.17 -21.04
C THR A 24 1.19 3.34 -21.47
N THR A 25 0.70 2.42 -22.31
CA THR A 25 -0.70 2.40 -22.74
C THR A 25 -1.62 2.34 -21.51
N PRO A 26 -2.65 3.20 -21.42
CA PRO A 26 -3.61 3.13 -20.33
C PRO A 26 -4.27 1.75 -20.33
N ARG A 27 -4.14 1.02 -19.22
CA ARG A 27 -4.77 -0.29 -19.06
C ARG A 27 -6.28 -0.07 -18.93
N LEU A 28 -7.05 -0.48 -19.94
CA LEU A 28 -8.51 -0.48 -19.85
C LEU A 28 -8.95 -1.34 -18.67
N ARG A 29 -9.83 -0.79 -17.84
CA ARG A 29 -10.46 -1.52 -16.74
C ARG A 29 -11.51 -2.47 -17.35
N PRO A 30 -11.49 -3.77 -17.02
CA PRO A 30 -12.55 -4.67 -17.46
C PRO A 30 -13.90 -4.24 -16.84
N PRO A 31 -15.02 -4.43 -17.55
CA PRO A 31 -16.34 -4.13 -17.03
C PRO A 31 -16.66 -5.04 -15.86
N VAL A 32 -17.20 -4.47 -14.78
CA VAL A 32 -17.69 -5.21 -13.62
C VAL A 32 -19.08 -5.78 -13.92
N ALA A 33 -19.24 -7.09 -13.73
CA ALA A 33 -20.54 -7.78 -13.84
C ALA A 33 -21.49 -7.36 -12.71
N PRO A 34 -22.83 -7.43 -12.91
CA PRO A 34 -23.80 -7.12 -11.86
C PRO A 34 -23.72 -8.14 -10.72
N THR A 35 -23.63 -7.64 -9.48
CA THR A 35 -23.58 -8.42 -8.25
C THR A 35 -24.95 -9.01 -7.91
N THR A 36 -25.02 -10.34 -7.84
CA THR A 36 -26.08 -11.09 -7.14
C THR A 36 -26.12 -10.72 -5.65
N PRO A 37 -27.31 -10.64 -5.01
CA PRO A 37 -27.40 -10.32 -3.59
C PRO A 37 -26.77 -11.44 -2.73
N PRO A 38 -26.09 -11.10 -1.62
CA PRO A 38 -25.44 -12.09 -0.78
C PRO A 38 -26.46 -12.94 0.00
N SER A 39 -26.22 -14.25 0.00
CA SER A 39 -26.82 -15.21 0.94
C SER A 39 -26.40 -14.88 2.38
N PRO A 40 -27.21 -15.18 3.42
CA PRO A 40 -26.84 -14.90 4.81
C PRO A 40 -25.51 -15.59 5.20
N PRO A 41 -24.71 -14.95 6.07
CA PRO A 41 -23.38 -15.45 6.41
C PRO A 41 -23.48 -16.78 7.14
N ALA A 42 -22.82 -17.80 6.59
CA ALA A 42 -22.43 -18.98 7.35
C ALA A 42 -21.48 -18.56 8.48
N GLU A 43 -21.67 -19.20 9.64
CA GLU A 43 -20.91 -19.01 10.87
C GLU A 43 -19.43 -18.66 10.62
N ALA A 44 -19.01 -17.51 11.14
CA ALA A 44 -17.64 -17.07 11.05
C ALA A 44 -16.74 -18.08 11.78
N ALA A 45 -15.97 -18.84 11.02
CA ALA A 45 -14.76 -19.45 11.54
C ALA A 45 -13.93 -18.32 12.18
N ALA A 46 -13.65 -18.47 13.47
CA ALA A 46 -12.88 -17.49 14.23
C ALA A 46 -11.61 -17.14 13.46
N PRO A 47 -11.22 -15.85 13.38
CA PRO A 47 -9.89 -15.54 12.92
C PRO A 47 -8.94 -16.24 13.91
N THR A 48 -8.15 -17.17 13.41
CA THR A 48 -6.91 -17.56 14.09
C THR A 48 -6.07 -16.30 14.11
N VAL A 49 -6.28 -15.49 15.15
CA VAL A 49 -5.39 -14.39 15.47
C VAL A 49 -4.10 -15.09 15.79
N ASP A 50 -3.17 -15.07 14.84
CA ASP A 50 -1.81 -15.57 15.03
C ASP A 50 -1.32 -14.91 16.32
N GLU A 51 -1.36 -15.62 17.46
CA GLU A 51 -1.33 -15.01 18.80
C GLU A 51 0.03 -14.33 19.12
N GLY A 52 0.98 -14.39 18.17
CA GLY A 52 2.24 -13.68 18.17
C GLY A 52 2.26 -12.40 17.31
N LEU A 53 1.35 -12.20 16.37
CA LEU A 53 1.42 -11.12 15.38
C LEU A 53 0.64 -9.86 15.77
N CYS A 54 1.31 -8.73 15.63
CA CYS A 54 0.85 -7.41 16.02
C CYS A 54 -0.47 -6.95 15.38
N GLY A 55 -0.87 -7.48 14.21
CA GLY A 55 -2.23 -7.32 13.67
C GLY A 55 -2.63 -5.93 13.13
N HIS A 56 -1.80 -4.90 13.27
CA HIS A 56 -2.14 -3.54 12.84
C HIS A 56 -2.25 -3.41 11.31
N ARG A 57 -3.09 -2.49 10.83
CA ARG A 57 -3.29 -2.23 9.40
C ARG A 57 -2.55 -0.97 8.96
N SER A 58 -1.72 -1.09 7.93
CA SER A 58 -1.10 0.06 7.28
C SER A 58 -2.10 0.85 6.44
N MET A 59 -1.78 2.12 6.13
CA MET A 59 -2.61 2.98 5.26
C MET A 59 -2.86 2.38 3.86
N ASN A 60 -2.02 1.45 3.40
CA ASN A 60 -2.18 0.74 2.13
C ASN A 60 -3.06 -0.52 2.24
N GLY A 61 -3.76 -0.71 3.37
CA GLY A 61 -4.67 -1.82 3.62
C GLY A 61 -4.02 -3.15 3.99
N ARG A 62 -2.68 -3.22 4.05
CA ARG A 62 -1.92 -4.43 4.43
C ARG A 62 -1.82 -4.59 5.95
N THR A 63 -2.03 -5.80 6.45
CA THR A 63 -1.86 -6.18 7.85
C THR A 63 -0.38 -6.42 8.18
N CYS A 64 0.03 -6.04 9.40
CA CYS A 64 1.37 -6.20 9.91
C CYS A 64 1.59 -7.65 10.38
N THR A 65 2.54 -8.35 9.77
CA THR A 65 2.92 -9.73 10.11
C THR A 65 4.16 -9.78 11.01
N ARG A 66 4.38 -8.74 11.84
CA ARG A 66 5.48 -8.71 12.82
C ARG A 66 4.97 -9.12 14.19
N GLU A 67 5.88 -9.60 15.03
CA GLU A 67 5.60 -9.92 16.43
C GLU A 67 5.00 -8.75 17.23
N HIS A 68 4.22 -9.08 18.27
CA HIS A 68 3.70 -8.14 19.25
C HIS A 68 4.83 -7.37 19.96
N GLY A 69 4.62 -6.08 20.23
CA GLY A 69 5.57 -5.24 20.98
C GLY A 69 6.71 -4.63 20.15
N HIS A 70 6.63 -4.65 18.82
CA HIS A 70 7.67 -4.05 17.98
C HIS A 70 7.69 -2.51 18.08
N ALA A 71 8.89 -1.91 18.01
CA ALA A 71 9.08 -0.48 18.26
C ALA A 71 8.25 0.44 17.33
N ALA A 72 7.27 1.11 17.95
CA ALA A 72 6.46 2.31 17.66
C ALA A 72 6.29 2.94 16.26
N LYS A 73 7.09 2.65 15.22
CA LYS A 73 6.87 3.29 13.90
C LYS A 73 5.72 2.67 13.10
N SER A 74 5.28 1.48 13.48
CA SER A 74 4.17 0.75 12.83
C SER A 74 2.87 0.72 13.63
N HIS A 75 2.85 1.28 14.85
CA HIS A 75 1.67 1.40 15.72
C HIS A 75 0.93 2.74 15.56
N ARG A 76 0.96 3.37 14.38
CA ARG A 76 0.45 4.74 14.27
C ARG A 76 -1.07 4.86 14.34
N TYR A 77 -1.82 3.78 14.15
CA TYR A 77 -3.27 3.75 14.34
C TYR A 77 -3.64 2.34 14.83
N GLY A 78 -4.07 2.26 16.09
CA GLY A 78 -4.80 1.11 16.62
C GLY A 78 -6.14 0.95 15.92
#